data_AF-A0A2V9D2D6-F1
#
_entry.id   AF-A0A2V9D2D6-F1
#
_cell.length_a   1.000
_cell.length_b   1.000
_cell.length_c   1.000
_cell.angle_alpha   90.00
_cell.angle_beta   90.00
_cell.angle_gamma   90.00
#
_symmetry.space_group_name_H-M   'P 1'
#
loop_
_entity.id
_entity.type
_entity.pdbx_description
1 polymer ?
#
loop_
_entity_poly.entity_id
_entity_poly.type
_entity_poly.pdbx_seq_one_letter_code
_entity_poly.pdbx_strand_id
1 'polypeptide(L)'
;LAIPITTILAGRLVRFKEGAFPAMLAFLITGPTGILFYNLFPACGPHNMFGPNFPFHPFPIADLPRLLLEPVAFQGPRNAMPSLHLAWTLLAWWYSRGLSWAERFIAFAFLALTAFARLGTGEHWFVDLVVAFPFALLMYALCAYQLCWKDSRRMTAILTGLGGTLAWLVTLRYGAKLFWVSPIVPWVLSAATIAFAYIWQAKLDHATDAREMTSAARGWVSWFRFDSAVARPE
;
A
#
# COMPACT_ATOMS: atom_id res chain seq x y z
N LEU A 1 12.56 -5.74 4.62
CA LEU A 1 11.45 -6.11 3.70
C LEU A 1 11.33 -7.62 3.48
N ALA A 2 12.42 -8.35 3.25
CA ALA A 2 12.35 -9.80 3.02
C ALA A 2 11.62 -10.57 4.15
N ILE A 3 11.93 -10.27 5.41
CA ILE A 3 11.30 -10.93 6.57
C ILE A 3 9.76 -10.86 6.54
N PRO A 4 9.11 -9.68 6.57
CA PRO A 4 7.65 -9.62 6.58
C PRO A 4 7.04 -10.20 5.31
N ILE A 5 7.66 -10.01 4.13
CA ILE A 5 7.13 -10.57 2.88
C ILE A 5 7.15 -12.10 2.92
N THR A 6 8.29 -12.70 3.27
CA THR A 6 8.45 -14.16 3.32
C THR A 6 7.58 -14.78 4.41
N THR A 7 7.52 -14.17 5.60
CA THR A 7 6.67 -14.67 6.70
C THR A 7 5.20 -14.68 6.29
N ILE A 8 4.69 -13.59 5.70
CA ILE A 8 3.28 -13.50 5.31
C ILE A 8 2.97 -14.39 4.11
N LEU A 9 3.87 -14.46 3.13
CA LEU A 9 3.68 -15.34 1.98
C LEU A 9 3.71 -16.81 2.38
N ALA A 10 4.64 -17.22 3.25
CA ALA A 10 4.70 -18.59 3.78
C ALA A 10 3.43 -18.94 4.56
N GLY A 11 2.98 -18.04 5.44
CA GLY A 11 1.72 -18.21 6.18
C GLY A 11 0.51 -18.38 5.28
N ARG A 12 0.42 -17.59 4.20
CA ARG A 12 -0.62 -17.70 3.18
C ARG A 12 -0.51 -18.99 2.36
N LEU A 13 0.69 -19.41 1.95
CA LEU A 13 0.89 -20.66 1.21
C LEU A 13 0.45 -21.90 2.04
N VAL A 14 0.69 -21.87 3.34
CA VAL A 14 0.32 -22.99 4.24
C VAL A 14 -1.19 -23.03 4.50
N ARG A 15 -1.85 -21.87 4.71
CA ARG A 15 -3.25 -21.82 5.20
C ARG A 15 -4.29 -21.44 4.14
N PHE A 16 -3.88 -20.70 3.11
CA PHE A 16 -4.74 -20.04 2.11
C PHE A 16 -4.12 -20.15 0.71
N LYS A 17 -3.99 -21.38 0.19
CA LYS A 17 -3.30 -21.65 -1.09
C LYS A 17 -3.83 -20.79 -2.25
N GLU A 18 -5.15 -20.60 -2.33
CA GLU A 18 -5.78 -19.74 -3.36
C GLU A 18 -5.48 -18.25 -3.14
N GLY A 19 -5.38 -17.79 -1.89
CA GLY A 19 -5.01 -16.41 -1.54
C GLY A 19 -3.51 -16.08 -1.63
N ALA A 20 -2.62 -17.07 -1.71
CA ALA A 20 -1.17 -16.86 -1.73
C ALA A 20 -0.67 -16.25 -3.05
N PHE A 21 -1.25 -16.64 -4.19
CA PHE A 21 -0.86 -16.11 -5.50
C PHE A 21 -1.13 -14.60 -5.64
N PRO A 22 -2.34 -14.09 -5.30
CA PRO A 22 -2.61 -12.66 -5.22
C PRO A 22 -1.60 -11.88 -4.36
N ALA A 23 -1.25 -12.40 -3.18
CA ALA A 23 -0.29 -11.76 -2.28
C ALA A 23 1.11 -11.70 -2.90
N MET A 24 1.59 -12.83 -3.44
CA MET A 24 2.87 -12.90 -4.15
C MET A 24 2.93 -11.89 -5.29
N LEU A 25 1.88 -11.86 -6.13
CA LEU A 25 1.86 -10.95 -7.26
C LEU A 25 1.84 -9.50 -6.80
N ALA A 26 1.05 -9.15 -5.79
CA ALA A 26 1.04 -7.80 -5.23
C ALA A 26 2.43 -7.38 -4.76
N PHE A 27 3.15 -8.24 -4.02
CA PHE A 27 4.53 -7.94 -3.61
C PHE A 27 5.47 -7.77 -4.80
N LEU A 28 5.32 -8.57 -5.86
CA LEU A 28 6.16 -8.51 -7.04
C LEU A 28 5.92 -7.25 -7.88
N ILE A 29 4.67 -6.94 -8.23
CA ILE A 29 4.34 -5.84 -9.16
C ILE A 29 4.44 -4.45 -8.52
N THR A 30 4.42 -4.39 -7.18
CA THR A 30 4.55 -3.12 -6.42
C THR A 30 5.83 -2.38 -6.79
N GLY A 31 6.96 -3.10 -6.94
CA GLY A 31 8.25 -2.50 -7.29
C GLY A 31 8.26 -1.85 -8.68
N PRO A 32 8.02 -2.61 -9.77
CA PRO A 32 7.98 -2.07 -11.13
C PRO A 32 6.96 -0.95 -11.30
N THR A 33 5.76 -1.10 -10.72
CA THR A 33 4.76 -0.03 -10.77
C THR A 33 5.24 1.21 -10.05
N GLY A 34 5.88 1.07 -8.89
CA GLY A 34 6.50 2.15 -8.15
C GLY A 34 7.51 2.94 -8.96
N ILE A 35 8.34 2.26 -9.75
CA ILE A 35 9.32 2.90 -10.65
C ILE A 35 8.61 3.80 -11.67
N LEU A 36 7.43 3.42 -12.17
CA LEU A 36 6.65 4.29 -13.07
C LEU A 36 6.25 5.59 -12.35
N PHE A 37 5.77 5.51 -11.11
CA PHE A 37 5.41 6.68 -10.32
C PHE A 37 6.62 7.56 -9.96
N TYR A 38 7.79 6.95 -9.71
CA TYR A 38 9.04 7.69 -9.53
C TYR A 38 9.44 8.50 -10.77
N ASN A 39 9.14 8.01 -11.97
CA ASN A 39 9.37 8.76 -13.20
C ASN A 39 8.33 9.88 -13.42
N LEU A 40 7.08 9.67 -12.97
CA LEU A 40 6.03 10.69 -13.03
C LEU A 40 6.28 11.83 -12.03
N PHE A 41 6.79 11.51 -10.85
CA PHE A 41 7.11 12.48 -9.80
C PHE A 41 8.51 12.20 -9.22
N PRO A 42 9.57 12.68 -9.90
CA PRO A 42 10.94 12.42 -9.51
C PRO A 42 11.32 13.28 -8.29
N ALA A 43 11.00 12.80 -7.10
CA ALA A 43 11.30 13.45 -5.83
C ALA A 43 12.37 12.70 -5.03
N CYS A 44 13.11 13.46 -4.22
CA CYS A 44 14.11 12.96 -3.30
C CYS A 44 13.69 13.22 -1.84
N GLY A 45 14.15 12.36 -0.94
CA GLY A 45 13.92 12.53 0.50
C GLY A 45 14.62 13.76 1.09
N PRO A 46 14.17 14.25 2.27
CA PRO A 46 14.70 15.46 2.90
C PRO A 46 16.20 15.40 3.23
N HIS A 47 16.78 14.23 3.49
CA HIS A 47 18.22 14.09 3.71
C HIS A 47 19.04 14.51 2.48
N ASN A 48 18.53 14.32 1.25
CA ASN A 48 19.22 14.80 0.04
C ASN A 48 19.23 16.32 -0.08
N MET A 49 18.27 17.01 0.57
CA MET A 49 18.17 18.47 0.56
C MET A 49 18.95 19.10 1.72
N PHE A 50 18.83 18.53 2.93
CA PHE A 50 19.38 19.12 4.15
C PHE A 50 20.67 18.45 4.64
N GLY A 51 21.02 17.27 4.13
CA GLY A 51 22.21 16.54 4.52
C GLY A 51 22.33 16.37 6.04
N PRO A 52 23.47 16.76 6.65
CA PRO A 52 23.69 16.68 8.10
C PRO A 52 22.71 17.52 8.95
N ASN A 53 22.04 18.51 8.36
CA ASN A 53 21.10 19.36 9.09
C ASN A 53 19.75 18.67 9.36
N PHE A 54 19.46 17.56 8.67
CA PHE A 54 18.29 16.74 8.95
C PHE A 54 18.55 15.82 10.16
N PRO A 55 17.60 15.64 11.10
CA PRO A 55 16.27 16.27 11.17
C PRO A 55 16.21 17.54 12.05
N PHE A 56 17.33 17.95 12.65
CA PHE A 56 17.33 18.88 13.80
C PHE A 56 17.34 20.37 13.46
N HIS A 57 17.56 20.74 12.20
CA HIS A 57 17.61 22.13 11.76
C HIS A 57 16.67 22.40 10.56
N PRO A 58 15.34 22.22 10.72
CA PRO A 58 14.38 22.52 9.67
C PRO A 58 14.20 24.03 9.47
N PHE A 59 13.67 24.44 8.31
CA PHE A 59 13.23 25.82 8.09
C PHE A 59 12.13 26.22 9.09
N PRO A 60 12.11 27.47 9.56
CA PRO A 60 11.01 27.97 10.40
C PRO A 60 9.66 27.88 9.69
N ILE A 61 8.64 27.37 10.38
CA ILE A 61 7.29 27.21 9.80
C ILE A 61 6.70 28.55 9.34
N ALA A 62 7.05 29.65 10.04
CA ALA A 62 6.61 31.00 9.69
C ALA A 62 7.09 31.47 8.31
N ASP A 63 8.19 30.90 7.80
CA ASP A 63 8.77 31.29 6.51
C ASP A 63 8.23 30.48 5.33
N LEU A 64 7.58 29.33 5.58
CA LEU A 64 7.05 28.45 4.54
C LEU A 64 6.14 29.15 3.51
N PRO A 65 5.17 30.01 3.91
CA PRO A 65 4.30 30.69 2.95
C PRO A 65 5.02 31.67 2.02
N ARG A 66 6.25 32.07 2.37
CA ARG A 66 7.08 33.00 1.61
C ARG A 66 8.06 32.28 0.68
N LEU A 67 8.18 30.95 0.78
CA LEU A 67 9.06 30.18 -0.08
C LEU A 67 8.50 30.13 -1.51
N LEU A 68 9.38 30.33 -2.49
CA LEU A 68 9.06 30.04 -3.88
C LEU A 68 9.31 28.55 -4.12
N LEU A 69 8.23 27.81 -4.38
CA LEU A 69 8.32 26.40 -4.76
C LEU A 69 8.64 26.29 -6.24
N GLU A 70 9.89 25.97 -6.55
CA GLU A 70 10.33 25.65 -7.90
C GLU A 70 10.90 24.22 -7.97
N PRO A 71 10.73 23.50 -9.08
CA PRO A 71 11.40 22.22 -9.29
C PRO A 71 12.91 22.45 -9.42
N VAL A 72 13.67 22.02 -8.41
CA VAL A 72 15.13 22.09 -8.43
C VAL A 72 15.72 20.74 -8.80
N ALA A 73 16.71 20.74 -9.68
CA ALA A 73 17.48 19.56 -9.99
C ALA A 73 18.48 19.27 -8.85
N PHE A 74 18.22 18.21 -8.07
CA PHE A 74 19.12 17.73 -7.04
C PHE A 74 19.80 16.42 -7.44
N GLN A 75 21.03 16.24 -6.97
CA GLN A 75 21.74 14.96 -7.04
C GLN A 75 21.19 14.05 -5.93
N GLY A 76 20.73 12.86 -6.28
CA GLY A 76 20.16 11.90 -5.32
C GLY A 76 19.19 10.92 -5.98
N PRO A 77 18.87 9.81 -5.30
CA PRO A 77 17.91 8.84 -5.82
C PRO A 77 16.51 9.44 -5.85
N ARG A 78 15.88 9.43 -7.04
CA ARG A 78 14.52 9.94 -7.28
C ARG A 78 13.48 8.89 -6.90
N ASN A 79 13.50 8.45 -5.66
CA ASN A 79 12.72 7.30 -5.16
C ASN A 79 11.84 7.64 -3.97
N ALA A 80 11.44 8.92 -3.82
CA ALA A 80 10.66 9.35 -2.67
C ALA A 80 9.18 8.95 -2.76
N MET A 81 8.49 9.17 -3.89
CA MET A 81 7.02 9.10 -3.92
C MET A 81 6.45 8.15 -4.98
N PRO A 82 5.61 7.17 -4.60
CA PRO A 82 5.18 6.79 -3.24
C PRO A 82 6.27 6.01 -2.48
N SER A 83 6.19 5.97 -1.15
CA SER A 83 7.11 5.15 -0.36
C SER A 83 6.86 3.65 -0.57
N LEU A 84 7.67 3.00 -1.42
CA LEU A 84 7.52 1.57 -1.70
C LEU A 84 7.77 0.68 -0.47
N HIS A 85 8.71 1.06 0.39
CA HIS A 85 8.97 0.36 1.65
C HIS A 85 7.72 0.30 2.53
N LEU A 86 7.00 1.42 2.64
CA LEU A 86 5.73 1.45 3.35
C LEU A 86 4.66 0.66 2.60
N ALA A 87 4.58 0.80 1.28
CA ALA A 87 3.58 0.06 0.48
C ALA A 87 3.72 -1.46 0.66
N TRP A 88 4.94 -2.01 0.61
CA TRP A 88 5.17 -3.44 0.84
C TRP A 88 4.81 -3.89 2.26
N THR A 89 5.19 -3.11 3.28
CA THR A 89 4.84 -3.46 4.67
C THR A 89 3.36 -3.30 4.96
N LEU A 90 2.68 -2.36 4.30
CA LEU A 90 1.24 -2.18 4.36
C LEU A 90 0.50 -3.33 3.67
N LEU A 91 0.97 -3.79 2.51
CA LEU A 91 0.48 -5.00 1.86
C LEU A 91 0.70 -6.24 2.74
N ALA A 92 1.87 -6.37 3.37
CA ALA A 92 2.13 -7.47 4.32
C ALA A 92 1.18 -7.41 5.52
N TRP A 93 0.93 -6.21 6.05
CA TRP A 93 -0.08 -6.00 7.07
C TRP A 93 -1.47 -6.41 6.58
N TRP A 94 -1.93 -6.01 5.40
CA TRP A 94 -3.26 -6.41 4.93
C TRP A 94 -3.36 -7.92 4.66
N TYR A 95 -2.39 -8.52 3.98
CA TYR A 95 -2.37 -9.96 3.73
C TYR A 95 -2.10 -10.80 4.99
N SER A 96 -1.64 -10.22 6.09
CA SER A 96 -1.51 -10.97 7.36
C SER A 96 -2.84 -11.26 8.07
N ARG A 97 -3.97 -10.70 7.60
CA ARG A 97 -5.29 -11.06 8.12
C ARG A 97 -5.57 -12.55 7.92
N GLY A 98 -6.17 -13.19 8.93
CA GLY A 98 -6.42 -14.63 8.95
C GLY A 98 -5.20 -15.50 9.33
N LEU A 99 -4.00 -14.92 9.46
CA LEU A 99 -2.81 -15.63 9.93
C LEU A 99 -2.69 -15.63 11.47
N SER A 100 -1.67 -16.30 12.01
CA SER A 100 -1.44 -16.35 13.45
C SER A 100 -1.13 -14.96 14.03
N TRP A 101 -1.36 -14.82 15.34
CA TRP A 101 -1.07 -13.57 16.06
C TRP A 101 0.40 -13.15 15.93
N ALA A 102 1.33 -14.11 15.87
CA ALA A 102 2.75 -13.84 15.73
C ALA A 102 3.07 -13.26 14.33
N GLU A 103 2.51 -13.84 13.27
CA GLU A 103 2.65 -13.32 11.90
C GLU A 103 2.05 -11.92 11.78
N ARG A 104 0.88 -11.72 12.40
CA ARG A 104 0.19 -10.42 12.48
C ARG A 104 1.04 -9.37 13.19
N PHE A 105 1.65 -9.74 14.31
CA PHE A 105 2.54 -8.87 15.08
C PHE A 105 3.80 -8.51 14.29
N ILE A 106 4.44 -9.48 13.64
CA ILE A 106 5.61 -9.24 12.79
C ILE A 106 5.26 -8.24 11.68
N ALA A 107 4.13 -8.42 10.99
CA ALA A 107 3.70 -7.49 9.95
C ALA A 107 3.48 -6.06 10.49
N PHE A 108 2.83 -5.93 11.66
CA PHE A 108 2.62 -4.63 12.29
C PHE A 108 3.93 -3.96 12.71
N ALA A 109 4.80 -4.71 13.39
CA ALA A 109 6.09 -4.22 13.86
C ALA A 109 6.92 -3.71 12.69
N PHE A 110 7.00 -4.48 11.59
CA PHE A 110 7.70 -4.02 10.39
C PHE A 110 7.05 -2.80 9.74
N LEU A 111 5.72 -2.70 9.71
CA LEU A 111 5.03 -1.51 9.20
C LEU A 111 5.40 -0.26 10.02
N ALA A 112 5.28 -0.33 11.35
CA ALA A 112 5.58 0.78 12.24
C ALA A 112 7.06 1.17 12.20
N LEU A 113 7.96 0.19 12.34
CA LEU A 113 9.41 0.43 12.31
C LEU A 113 9.86 0.96 10.96
N THR A 114 9.26 0.51 9.85
CA THR A 114 9.56 1.06 8.52
C THR A 114 9.13 2.51 8.42
N ALA A 115 7.93 2.87 8.90
CA ALA A 115 7.48 4.25 8.91
C ALA A 115 8.45 5.15 9.68
N PHE A 116 8.83 4.75 10.90
CA PHE A 116 9.80 5.50 11.71
C PHE A 116 11.18 5.56 11.06
N ALA A 117 11.67 4.46 10.48
CA ALA A 117 12.97 4.42 9.83
C ALA A 117 13.02 5.39 8.64
N ARG A 118 12.01 5.36 7.75
CA ARG A 118 12.01 6.22 6.55
C ARG A 118 11.90 7.71 6.87
N LEU A 119 11.16 8.06 7.93
CA LEU A 119 11.10 9.43 8.44
C LEU A 119 12.40 9.83 9.15
N GLY A 120 12.92 8.96 10.02
CA GLY A 120 14.10 9.24 10.85
C GLY A 120 15.39 9.34 10.06
N THR A 121 15.55 8.54 8.99
CA THR A 121 16.72 8.63 8.10
C THR A 121 16.58 9.74 7.06
N GLY A 122 15.42 10.40 6.97
CA GLY A 122 15.18 11.47 5.99
C GLY A 122 15.14 10.98 4.55
N GLU A 123 14.81 9.72 4.36
CA GLU A 123 14.71 9.12 3.04
C GLU A 123 13.38 9.43 2.36
N HIS A 124 12.36 9.74 3.16
CA HIS A 124 11.03 10.10 2.69
C HIS A 124 10.47 11.26 3.50
N TRP A 125 9.67 12.08 2.82
CA TRP A 125 8.76 13.01 3.45
C TRP A 125 7.55 12.27 4.02
N PHE A 126 6.90 12.84 5.03
CA PHE A 126 5.68 12.25 5.59
C PHE A 126 4.59 12.02 4.53
N VAL A 127 4.46 12.95 3.57
CA VAL A 127 3.50 12.81 2.47
C VAL A 127 3.79 11.58 1.59
N ASP A 128 5.05 11.17 1.42
CA ASP A 128 5.39 9.96 0.66
C ASP A 128 4.79 8.70 1.29
N LEU A 129 4.70 8.68 2.62
CA LEU A 129 4.09 7.61 3.39
C LEU A 129 2.56 7.66 3.26
N VAL A 130 1.97 8.86 3.28
CA VAL A 130 0.52 9.05 3.05
C VAL A 130 0.12 8.53 1.67
N VAL A 131 0.88 8.89 0.63
CA VAL A 131 0.62 8.47 -0.77
C VAL A 131 0.84 6.96 -0.97
N ALA A 132 1.64 6.31 -0.10
CA ALA A 132 1.79 4.86 -0.15
C ALA A 132 0.49 4.09 0.18
N PHE A 133 -0.46 4.68 0.91
CA PHE A 133 -1.76 4.05 1.22
C PHE A 133 -2.65 3.85 -0.02
N PRO A 134 -3.02 4.89 -0.80
CA PRO A 134 -3.79 4.70 -2.02
C PRO A 134 -3.02 3.91 -3.07
N PHE A 135 -1.69 4.03 -3.13
CA PHE A 135 -0.88 3.22 -4.02
C PHE A 135 -0.91 1.73 -3.65
N ALA A 136 -0.79 1.39 -2.36
CA ALA A 136 -0.94 0.02 -1.90
C ALA A 136 -2.35 -0.52 -2.17
N LEU A 137 -3.39 0.31 -1.97
CA LEU A 137 -4.77 -0.06 -2.30
C LEU A 137 -4.91 -0.43 -3.78
N LEU A 138 -4.30 0.34 -4.68
CA LEU A 138 -4.25 0.04 -6.11
C LEU A 138 -3.62 -1.33 -6.36
N MET A 139 -2.45 -1.60 -5.77
CA MET A 139 -1.75 -2.89 -5.93
C MET A 139 -2.59 -4.06 -5.40
N TYR A 140 -3.18 -3.90 -4.22
CA TYR A 140 -4.06 -4.90 -3.60
C TYR A 140 -5.28 -5.18 -4.49
N ALA A 141 -5.91 -4.15 -5.06
CA ALA A 141 -7.11 -4.29 -5.91
C ALA A 141 -6.83 -4.84 -7.31
N LEU A 142 -5.67 -4.53 -7.90
CA LEU A 142 -5.24 -5.11 -9.17
C LEU A 142 -5.04 -6.62 -9.04
N CYS A 143 -4.48 -7.07 -7.90
CA CYS A 143 -4.20 -8.49 -7.64
C CYS A 143 -5.38 -9.28 -7.06
N ALA A 144 -6.53 -8.65 -6.79
CA ALA A 144 -7.73 -9.31 -6.25
C ALA A 144 -8.47 -10.16 -7.31
N TYR A 145 -7.83 -11.23 -7.81
CA TYR A 145 -8.34 -12.09 -8.88
C TYR A 145 -9.59 -12.89 -8.52
N GLN A 146 -9.88 -13.03 -7.22
CA GLN A 146 -11.11 -13.67 -6.75
C GLN A 146 -12.38 -12.89 -7.15
N LEU A 147 -12.21 -11.61 -7.52
CA LEU A 147 -13.28 -10.73 -7.97
C LEU A 147 -13.14 -10.42 -9.46
N CYS A 148 -14.25 -10.50 -10.18
CA CYS A 148 -14.28 -10.14 -11.60
C CYS A 148 -14.06 -8.64 -11.79
N TRP A 149 -13.62 -8.24 -12.99
CA TRP A 149 -13.47 -6.82 -13.35
C TRP A 149 -14.77 -6.01 -13.31
N LYS A 150 -15.93 -6.70 -13.34
CA LYS A 150 -17.25 -6.08 -13.21
C LYS A 150 -17.66 -5.87 -11.74
N ASP A 151 -16.93 -6.41 -10.76
CA ASP A 151 -17.23 -6.18 -9.35
C ASP A 151 -16.94 -4.72 -9.00
N SER A 152 -17.98 -3.99 -8.61
CA SER A 152 -17.89 -2.58 -8.30
C SER A 152 -16.90 -2.29 -7.19
N ARG A 153 -16.72 -3.18 -6.20
CA ARG A 153 -15.78 -2.95 -5.08
C ARG A 153 -14.34 -2.99 -5.57
N ARG A 154 -14.01 -3.94 -6.45
CA ARG A 154 -12.68 -4.02 -7.07
C ARG A 154 -12.40 -2.77 -7.89
N MET A 155 -13.35 -2.38 -8.74
CA MET A 155 -13.15 -1.22 -9.62
C MET A 155 -13.09 0.09 -8.83
N THR A 156 -13.96 0.29 -7.84
CA THR A 156 -13.89 1.47 -6.97
C THR A 156 -12.59 1.54 -6.18
N ALA A 157 -12.07 0.40 -5.70
CA ALA A 157 -10.76 0.36 -5.04
C ALA A 157 -9.61 0.73 -6.00
N ILE A 158 -9.62 0.24 -7.24
CA ILE A 158 -8.65 0.61 -8.29
C ILE A 158 -8.72 2.11 -8.57
N LEU A 159 -9.92 2.63 -8.83
CA LEU A 159 -10.12 4.05 -9.15
C LEU A 159 -9.75 4.95 -7.97
N THR A 160 -10.08 4.54 -6.74
CA THR A 160 -9.70 5.28 -5.53
C THR A 160 -8.19 5.26 -5.31
N GLY A 161 -7.54 4.11 -5.48
CA GLY A 161 -6.10 3.97 -5.30
C GLY A 161 -5.30 4.73 -6.36
N LEU A 162 -5.63 4.54 -7.64
CA LEU A 162 -4.99 5.25 -8.75
C LEU A 162 -5.29 6.74 -8.70
N GLY A 163 -6.57 7.11 -8.59
CA GLY A 163 -7.03 8.49 -8.55
C GLY A 163 -6.45 9.23 -7.35
N GLY A 164 -6.45 8.63 -6.16
CA GLY A 164 -5.84 9.21 -4.97
C GLY A 164 -4.33 9.43 -5.12
N THR A 165 -3.61 8.45 -5.67
CA THR A 165 -2.16 8.58 -5.91
C THR A 165 -1.86 9.71 -6.89
N LEU A 166 -2.53 9.72 -8.05
CA LEU A 166 -2.34 10.76 -9.07
C LEU A 166 -2.79 12.14 -8.60
N ALA A 167 -3.88 12.22 -7.82
CA ALA A 167 -4.36 13.47 -7.24
C ALA A 167 -3.30 14.08 -6.31
N TRP A 168 -2.64 13.28 -5.48
CA TRP A 168 -1.52 13.76 -4.67
C TRP A 168 -0.35 14.24 -5.53
N LEU A 169 0.05 13.50 -6.56
CA LEU A 169 1.14 13.93 -7.45
C LEU A 169 0.84 15.27 -8.13
N VAL A 170 -0.37 15.42 -8.68
CA VAL A 170 -0.82 16.65 -9.35
C VAL A 170 -0.92 17.80 -8.34
N THR A 171 -1.51 17.57 -7.17
CA THR A 171 -1.70 18.61 -6.15
C THR A 171 -0.35 19.07 -5.59
N LEU A 172 0.60 18.18 -5.36
CA LEU A 172 1.94 18.53 -4.91
C LEU A 172 2.72 19.29 -5.99
N ARG A 173 2.55 18.91 -7.27
CA ARG A 173 3.27 19.54 -8.38
C ARG A 173 2.74 20.93 -8.73
N TYR A 174 1.43 21.09 -8.78
CA TYR A 174 0.79 22.29 -9.33
C TYR A 174 -0.08 23.04 -8.32
N GLY A 175 -0.51 22.38 -7.25
CA GLY A 175 -1.49 22.87 -6.29
C GLY A 175 -0.93 23.18 -4.90
N ALA A 176 0.39 23.31 -4.74
CA ALA A 176 1.01 23.39 -3.42
C ALA A 176 0.49 24.57 -2.55
N LYS A 177 0.05 25.65 -3.18
CA LYS A 177 -0.60 26.79 -2.50
C LYS A 177 -1.83 26.39 -1.67
N LEU A 178 -2.53 25.32 -2.05
CA LEU A 178 -3.66 24.77 -1.29
C LEU A 178 -3.26 24.39 0.14
N PHE A 179 -2.07 23.80 0.31
CA PHE A 179 -1.58 23.37 1.63
C PHE A 179 -1.18 24.54 2.53
N TRP A 180 -1.00 25.74 1.96
CA TRP A 180 -0.61 26.94 2.69
C TRP A 180 -1.79 27.80 3.13
N VAL A 181 -3.01 27.50 2.67
CA VAL A 181 -4.22 28.22 3.09
C VAL A 181 -4.42 28.11 4.60
N SER A 182 -4.16 26.93 5.17
CA SER A 182 -4.19 26.69 6.61
C SER A 182 -3.38 25.44 6.98
N PRO A 183 -2.70 25.42 8.14
CA PRO A 183 -2.01 24.24 8.63
C PRO A 183 -2.91 22.99 8.75
N ILE A 184 -4.22 23.17 8.90
CA ILE A 184 -5.19 22.07 9.05
C ILE A 184 -5.39 21.29 7.74
N VAL A 185 -5.29 21.97 6.59
CA VAL A 185 -5.57 21.39 5.26
C VAL A 185 -4.73 20.14 4.97
N PRO A 186 -3.39 20.17 5.04
CA PRO A 186 -2.57 18.98 4.76
C PRO A 186 -2.86 17.82 5.72
N TRP A 187 -3.14 18.10 7.00
CA TRP A 187 -3.45 17.06 7.99
C TRP A 187 -4.80 16.38 7.70
N VAL A 188 -5.84 17.17 7.41
CA VAL A 188 -7.17 16.63 7.07
C VAL A 188 -7.11 15.82 5.78
N LEU A 189 -6.44 16.32 4.75
CA LEU A 189 -6.25 15.57 3.49
C LEU A 189 -5.47 14.27 3.70
N SER A 190 -4.44 14.29 4.55
CA SER A 190 -3.66 13.10 4.88
C SER A 190 -4.51 12.06 5.62
N ALA A 191 -5.22 12.49 6.67
CA ALA A 191 -6.10 11.63 7.44
C ALA A 191 -7.23 11.04 6.58
N ALA A 192 -7.86 11.87 5.74
CA ALA A 192 -8.89 11.44 4.80
C ALA A 192 -8.35 10.42 3.79
N THR A 193 -7.17 10.67 3.22
CA THR A 193 -6.52 9.74 2.27
C THR A 193 -6.29 8.37 2.89
N ILE A 194 -5.71 8.34 4.10
CA ILE A 194 -5.45 7.08 4.83
C ILE A 194 -6.77 6.38 5.15
N ALA A 195 -7.77 7.12 5.65
CA ALA A 195 -9.07 6.57 6.00
C ALA A 195 -9.79 5.98 4.78
N PHE A 196 -9.87 6.71 3.66
CA PHE A 196 -10.50 6.21 2.44
C PHE A 196 -9.78 4.98 1.90
N ALA A 197 -8.44 4.99 1.86
CA ALA A 197 -7.67 3.84 1.43
C ALA A 197 -7.98 2.61 2.30
N TYR A 198 -8.01 2.78 3.63
CA TYR A 198 -8.31 1.71 4.57
C TYR A 198 -9.75 1.19 4.47
N ILE A 199 -10.74 2.10 4.33
CA ILE A 199 -12.16 1.74 4.19
C ILE A 199 -12.37 0.89 2.92
N TRP A 200 -11.83 1.32 1.79
CA TRP A 200 -11.98 0.57 0.54
C TRP A 200 -11.19 -0.73 0.55
N GLN A 201 -10.01 -0.74 1.18
CA GLN A 201 -9.26 -1.96 1.41
C GLN A 201 -10.07 -2.96 2.23
N ALA A 202 -10.66 -2.55 3.35
CA ALA A 202 -11.48 -3.42 4.20
C ALA A 202 -12.70 -3.95 3.45
N LYS A 203 -13.40 -3.10 2.69
CA LYS A 203 -14.55 -3.53 1.86
C LYS A 203 -14.16 -4.56 0.81
N LEU A 204 -12.97 -4.41 0.22
CA LEU A 204 -12.45 -5.32 -0.79
C LEU A 204 -12.02 -6.65 -0.15
N ASP A 205 -11.34 -6.60 0.99
CA ASP A 205 -10.89 -7.77 1.76
C ASP A 205 -12.07 -8.64 2.22
N HIS A 206 -13.13 -8.03 2.76
CA HIS A 206 -14.36 -8.76 3.11
C HIS A 206 -15.00 -9.43 1.89
N ALA A 207 -14.90 -8.81 0.71
CA ALA A 207 -15.44 -9.38 -0.53
C ALA A 207 -14.62 -10.57 -1.03
N THR A 208 -13.29 -10.52 -0.91
CA THR A 208 -12.40 -11.62 -1.28
C THR A 208 -12.54 -12.79 -0.32
N ASP A 209 -12.60 -12.53 0.99
CA ASP A 209 -12.73 -13.57 2.03
C ASP A 209 -14.04 -14.34 1.87
N ALA A 210 -15.16 -13.65 1.64
CA ALA A 210 -16.45 -14.29 1.40
C ALA A 210 -16.41 -15.24 0.19
N ARG A 211 -15.65 -14.89 -0.86
CA ARG A 211 -15.48 -15.74 -2.05
C ARG A 211 -14.55 -16.92 -1.81
N GLU A 212 -13.47 -16.73 -1.05
CA GLU A 212 -12.53 -17.80 -0.67
C GLU A 212 -13.22 -18.87 0.18
N MET A 213 -14.05 -18.47 1.16
CA MET A 213 -14.89 -19.39 1.94
C MET A 213 -15.89 -20.16 1.07
N THR A 214 -16.52 -19.49 0.10
CA THR A 214 -17.48 -20.13 -0.83
C THR A 214 -16.78 -21.10 -1.79
N SER A 215 -15.53 -20.81 -2.20
CA SER A 215 -14.69 -21.70 -3.02
C SER A 215 -14.34 -22.96 -2.23
N ALA A 216 -13.82 -22.80 -1.02
CA ALA A 216 -13.44 -23.90 -0.13
C ALA A 216 -14.62 -24.84 0.20
N ALA A 217 -15.81 -24.27 0.49
CA ALA A 217 -17.02 -25.04 0.74
C ALA A 217 -17.45 -25.87 -0.49
N ARG A 218 -17.33 -25.32 -1.71
CA ARG A 218 -17.65 -26.05 -2.94
C ARG A 218 -16.64 -27.17 -3.23
N GLY A 219 -15.35 -26.94 -2.98
CA GLY A 219 -14.31 -27.98 -3.09
C GLY A 219 -14.59 -29.16 -2.16
N TRP A 220 -14.93 -28.88 -0.90
CA TRP A 220 -15.35 -29.90 0.07
C TRP A 220 -16.57 -30.70 -0.41
N VAL A 221 -17.63 -30.04 -0.87
CA VAL A 221 -18.84 -30.73 -1.36
C VAL A 221 -18.56 -31.59 -2.61
N SER A 222 -17.66 -31.15 -3.50
CA SER A 222 -17.27 -31.96 -4.66
C SER A 222 -16.51 -33.22 -4.28
N TRP A 223 -15.62 -33.14 -3.28
CA TRP A 223 -14.85 -34.28 -2.78
C TRP A 223 -15.78 -35.37 -2.22
N PHE A 224 -16.77 -34.99 -1.39
CA PHE A 224 -17.76 -35.95 -0.87
C PHE A 224 -18.66 -36.56 -1.94
N ARG A 225 -18.93 -35.87 -3.06
CA ARG A 225 -19.73 -36.45 -4.16
C ARG A 225 -18.96 -37.49 -4.97
N PHE A 226 -17.65 -37.33 -5.13
CA PHE A 226 -16.83 -38.30 -5.87
C PHE A 226 -16.68 -39.63 -5.12
N ASP A 227 -16.64 -39.62 -3.78
CA ASP A 227 -16.54 -40.85 -2.98
C ASP A 227 -17.82 -41.70 -3.01
N SER A 228 -18.98 -41.09 -3.29
CA SER A 228 -20.26 -41.81 -3.38
C SER A 228 -20.50 -42.55 -4.71
N ALA A 229 -19.64 -42.36 -5.71
CA ALA A 229 -19.81 -42.92 -7.05
C ALA A 229 -18.98 -44.18 -7.35
N VAL A 230 -18.12 -44.64 -6.41
CA VAL A 230 -17.15 -45.73 -6.67
C VAL A 230 -17.58 -47.10 -6.11
N ALA A 231 -18.74 -47.20 -5.44
CA ALA A 231 -19.23 -48.48 -4.90
C ALA A 231 -20.48 -49.00 -5.64
N ARG A 232 -20.29 -49.56 -6.84
CA ARG A 232 -21.19 -50.60 -7.37
C ARG A 232 -20.35 -51.71 -8.00
N PRO A 233 -20.12 -52.83 -7.29
CA PRO A 233 -19.68 -54.05 -7.93
C PRO A 233 -20.88 -54.71 -8.64
N GLU A 234 -20.66 -55.11 -9.90
CA GLU A 234 -21.51 -56.07 -10.62
C GLU A 234 -21.14 -57.50 -10.23
#